data_AF-A0A8T7JRL4-F1
#
_entry.id   AF-A0A8T7JRL4-F1
#
_cell.length_a   1.000
_cell.length_b   1.000
_cell.length_c   1.000
_cell.angle_alpha   90.00
_cell.angle_beta   90.00
_cell.angle_gamma   90.00
#
_symmetry.space_group_name_H-M   'P 1'
#
loop_
_entity.id
_entity.type
_entity.pdbx_description
1 polymer ?
#
loop_
_entity_poly.entity_id
_entity_poly.type
_entity_poly.pdbx_seq_one_letter_code
_entity_poly.pdbx_strand_id
1 'polypeptide(L)'
;FWSVAWALIFILPVPILTHSPLGRVYYPGLPAVYILIAIGLYIFTRESLRALGSALTPLVTAVCVTFLVWIPLFNFYIYFNEVDDFEDRQMRREVAEMAKEAASEDNFLALVSVPRANEALNNEFQMIELFMLEKLPIEQIASSYKNVAIEDVLPNLANLSDRPKRSILFDNKTTIERSKRDTLMNAIKMCYPDAHWETGNFFSRADLTADMLANPNCTSATLTLENKSPSLFEWNLSAGSASKLTLTCEQFVSERVWIEAETLNLHPGWQTETAFAQNWGGDGFLMDNFGSLPMLFDIESAEGKPIYLWVRYYKRTVDDYPAQITLNGKTYSFDRAGEENLNQWVWERLGPFETQPGTNTAGLNRPYTGNPQEFMAIFIDTFVISSSADFSPTGSNSLRLPVKTFSFPETLSRGNIVFQLEPGSYRCYAEAENEKKPIMDSLGITPVRSNEIELKILP
;
A
#
# COMPACT_ATOMS: atom_id res chain seq x y z
N PHE A 1 10.30 -25.67 -54.89
CA PHE A 1 10.69 -25.51 -53.48
C PHE A 1 10.51 -24.06 -53.02
N TRP A 2 11.21 -23.09 -53.60
CA TRP A 2 11.05 -21.67 -53.26
C TRP A 2 9.63 -21.11 -53.42
N SER A 3 8.92 -21.47 -54.49
CA SER A 3 7.52 -21.05 -54.69
C SER A 3 6.56 -21.63 -53.63
N VAL A 4 6.88 -22.79 -53.06
CA VAL A 4 6.12 -23.41 -51.96
C VAL A 4 6.44 -22.73 -50.63
N ALA A 5 7.71 -22.35 -50.40
CA ALA A 5 8.11 -21.58 -49.23
C ALA A 5 7.45 -20.18 -49.21
N TRP A 6 7.40 -19.50 -50.36
CA TRP A 6 6.68 -18.24 -50.51
C TRP A 6 5.16 -18.40 -50.39
N ALA A 7 4.59 -19.49 -50.92
CA ALA A 7 3.19 -19.82 -50.71
C ALA A 7 2.85 -20.10 -49.23
N LEU A 8 3.75 -20.75 -48.48
CA LEU A 8 3.58 -20.99 -47.04
C LEU A 8 3.62 -19.68 -46.22
N ILE A 9 4.53 -18.76 -46.55
CA ILE A 9 4.58 -17.40 -45.96
C ILE A 9 3.32 -16.60 -46.29
N PHE A 10 2.74 -16.83 -47.48
CA PHE A 10 1.53 -16.17 -47.96
C PHE A 10 0.23 -16.74 -47.34
N ILE A 11 0.14 -18.06 -47.17
CA ILE A 11 -1.05 -18.75 -46.65
C ILE A 11 -1.13 -18.66 -45.12
N LEU A 12 0.02 -18.59 -44.43
CA LEU A 12 0.10 -18.48 -42.98
C LEU A 12 0.67 -17.10 -42.59
N PRO A 13 -0.07 -15.99 -42.78
CA PRO A 13 0.38 -14.71 -42.30
C PRO A 13 0.55 -14.81 -40.78
N VAL A 14 1.72 -14.37 -40.30
CA VAL A 14 2.16 -14.36 -38.89
C VAL A 14 1.07 -13.99 -37.86
N PRO A 15 0.10 -13.08 -38.15
CA PRO A 15 -1.02 -12.80 -37.24
C PRO A 15 -1.91 -14.03 -36.93
N ILE A 16 -2.11 -14.95 -37.88
CA ILE A 16 -2.89 -16.18 -37.69
C ILE A 16 -2.14 -17.16 -36.80
N LEU A 17 -0.81 -17.22 -36.90
CA LEU A 17 0.03 -18.07 -36.05
C LEU A 17 0.25 -17.49 -34.64
N THR A 18 -0.04 -16.21 -34.42
CA THR A 18 0.28 -15.51 -33.16
C THR A 18 -0.95 -15.05 -32.37
N HIS A 19 -2.18 -15.29 -32.86
CA HIS A 19 -3.42 -14.82 -32.23
C HIS A 19 -3.36 -13.34 -31.80
N SER A 20 -2.75 -12.49 -32.64
CA SER A 20 -2.51 -11.09 -32.31
C SER A 20 -3.29 -10.17 -33.27
N PRO A 21 -4.20 -9.31 -32.78
CA PRO A 21 -4.89 -8.33 -33.62
C PRO A 21 -3.91 -7.27 -34.15
N LEU A 22 -4.12 -6.76 -35.39
CA LEU A 22 -3.22 -5.77 -36.02
C LEU A 22 -3.14 -4.44 -35.27
N GLY A 23 -4.03 -4.18 -34.30
CA GLY A 23 -3.98 -2.99 -33.46
C GLY A 23 -2.85 -2.99 -32.43
N ARG A 24 -2.14 -4.11 -32.24
CA ARG A 24 -0.99 -4.19 -31.34
C ARG A 24 0.27 -3.69 -32.07
N VAL A 25 0.61 -2.45 -31.73
CA VAL A 25 1.97 -1.87 -31.69
C VAL A 25 2.48 -1.24 -32.99
N TYR A 26 2.96 0.00 -32.85
CA TYR A 26 3.90 0.74 -33.69
C TYR A 26 5.25 -0.02 -33.84
N TYR A 27 5.22 -1.28 -34.27
CA TYR A 27 6.41 -2.08 -34.52
C TYR A 27 6.92 -1.74 -35.94
N PRO A 28 8.21 -1.38 -36.12
CA PRO A 28 8.81 -1.19 -37.45
C PRO A 28 8.78 -2.47 -38.33
N GLY A 29 8.33 -3.61 -37.79
CA GLY A 29 8.13 -4.86 -38.54
C GLY A 29 6.85 -4.91 -39.39
N LEU A 30 5.83 -4.10 -39.10
CA LEU A 30 4.56 -4.11 -39.87
C LEU A 30 4.75 -3.71 -41.35
N PRO A 31 5.42 -2.59 -41.67
CA PRO A 31 5.77 -2.25 -43.05
C PRO A 31 6.57 -3.35 -43.74
N ALA A 32 7.48 -4.02 -43.02
CA ALA A 32 8.28 -5.10 -43.57
C ALA A 32 7.44 -6.34 -43.93
N VAL A 33 6.46 -6.71 -43.09
CA VAL A 33 5.53 -7.80 -43.39
C VAL A 33 4.65 -7.47 -44.60
N TYR A 34 4.15 -6.23 -44.71
CA TYR A 34 3.37 -5.81 -45.89
C TYR A 34 4.21 -5.84 -47.17
N ILE A 35 5.46 -5.39 -47.10
CA ILE A 35 6.41 -5.46 -48.22
C ILE A 35 6.67 -6.92 -48.59
N LEU A 36 6.86 -7.83 -47.62
CA LEU A 36 7.07 -9.25 -47.88
C LEU A 36 5.84 -9.95 -48.47
N ILE A 37 4.62 -9.62 -48.02
CA ILE A 37 3.37 -10.13 -48.59
C ILE A 37 3.20 -9.61 -50.02
N ALA A 38 3.49 -8.33 -50.28
CA ALA A 38 3.42 -7.74 -51.62
C ALA A 38 4.46 -8.38 -52.57
N ILE A 39 5.69 -8.60 -52.10
CA ILE A 39 6.73 -9.31 -52.85
C ILE A 39 6.33 -10.76 -53.11
N GLY A 40 5.78 -11.45 -52.11
CA GLY A 40 5.28 -12.82 -52.22
C GLY A 40 4.16 -12.94 -53.25
N LEU A 41 3.18 -12.03 -53.22
CA LEU A 41 2.12 -11.91 -54.22
C LEU A 41 2.69 -11.69 -55.62
N TYR A 42 3.61 -10.74 -55.78
CA TYR A 42 4.24 -10.43 -57.05
C TYR A 42 4.99 -11.65 -57.64
N ILE A 43 5.80 -12.33 -56.81
CA ILE A 43 6.56 -13.51 -57.22
C ILE A 43 5.60 -14.66 -57.57
N PHE A 44 4.58 -14.90 -56.74
CA PHE A 44 3.58 -15.93 -56.98
C PHE A 44 2.82 -15.71 -58.30
N THR A 45 2.35 -14.48 -58.54
CA THR A 45 1.67 -14.12 -59.79
C THR A 45 2.59 -14.33 -60.99
N ARG A 46 3.83 -13.85 -60.91
CA ARG A 46 4.81 -13.95 -62.01
C ARG A 46 5.14 -15.41 -62.34
N GLU A 47 5.44 -16.23 -61.34
CA GLU A 47 5.83 -17.63 -61.55
C GLU A 47 4.63 -18.49 -61.97
N SER A 48 3.43 -18.22 -61.46
CA SER A 48 2.22 -18.93 -61.87
C SER A 48 1.87 -18.63 -63.33
N LEU A 49 1.96 -17.36 -63.76
CA LEU A 49 1.73 -16.98 -65.17
C LEU A 49 2.81 -17.54 -66.10
N ARG A 50 4.07 -17.64 -65.63
CA ARG A 50 5.16 -18.25 -66.38
C ARG A 50 4.95 -19.75 -66.58
N ALA A 51 4.48 -20.46 -65.56
CA ALA A 51 4.30 -21.90 -65.59
C ALA A 51 3.02 -22.35 -66.29
N LEU A 52 1.92 -21.60 -66.13
CA LEU A 52 0.58 -22.00 -66.56
C LEU A 52 0.07 -21.21 -67.79
N GLY A 53 0.81 -20.19 -68.23
CA GLY A 53 0.47 -19.37 -69.39
C GLY A 53 -0.46 -18.19 -69.06
N SER A 54 -0.41 -17.16 -69.92
CA SER A 54 -1.15 -15.90 -69.74
C SER A 54 -2.67 -16.03 -69.83
N ALA A 55 -3.18 -17.15 -70.36
CA ALA A 55 -4.62 -17.43 -70.42
C ALA A 55 -5.26 -17.54 -69.02
N LEU A 56 -4.47 -17.85 -67.98
CA LEU A 56 -4.94 -17.97 -66.59
C LEU A 56 -4.79 -16.69 -65.76
N THR A 57 -4.41 -15.57 -66.39
CA THR A 57 -4.35 -14.25 -65.75
C THR A 57 -5.59 -13.89 -64.93
N PRO A 58 -6.84 -14.03 -65.43
CA PRO A 58 -8.01 -13.67 -64.63
C PRO A 58 -8.15 -14.53 -63.37
N LEU A 59 -7.76 -15.81 -63.41
CA LEU A 59 -7.80 -16.70 -62.26
C LEU A 59 -6.75 -16.32 -61.22
N VAL A 60 -5.51 -16.09 -61.64
CA VAL A 60 -4.41 -15.68 -60.74
C VAL A 60 -4.72 -14.32 -60.10
N THR A 61 -5.24 -13.37 -60.88
CA THR A 61 -5.68 -12.07 -60.36
C THR A 61 -6.83 -12.21 -59.37
N ALA A 62 -7.82 -13.06 -59.66
CA ALA A 62 -8.93 -13.30 -58.73
C ALA A 62 -8.42 -13.85 -57.38
N VAL A 63 -7.52 -14.83 -57.39
CA VAL A 63 -6.90 -15.37 -56.17
C VAL A 63 -6.16 -14.28 -55.39
N CYS A 64 -5.31 -13.49 -56.07
CA CYS A 64 -4.58 -12.40 -55.42
C CYS A 64 -5.52 -11.34 -54.80
N VAL A 65 -6.57 -10.94 -55.53
CA VAL A 65 -7.58 -9.99 -55.04
C VAL A 65 -8.35 -10.57 -53.85
N THR A 66 -8.75 -11.85 -53.91
CA THR A 66 -9.42 -12.52 -52.78
C THR A 66 -8.55 -12.45 -51.52
N PHE A 67 -7.26 -12.74 -51.60
CA PHE A 67 -6.37 -12.62 -50.44
C PHE A 67 -6.19 -11.18 -49.96
N LEU A 68 -6.04 -10.22 -50.89
CA LEU A 68 -5.93 -8.80 -50.54
C LEU A 68 -7.18 -8.25 -49.85
N VAL A 69 -8.36 -8.80 -50.14
CA VAL A 69 -9.63 -8.44 -49.47
C VAL A 69 -9.86 -9.26 -48.20
N TRP A 70 -9.48 -10.54 -48.19
CA TRP A 70 -9.68 -11.44 -47.06
C TRP A 70 -8.81 -11.05 -45.87
N ILE A 71 -7.54 -10.67 -46.08
CA ILE A 71 -6.63 -10.26 -45.00
C ILE A 71 -7.19 -9.09 -44.17
N PRO A 72 -7.59 -7.95 -44.74
CA PRO A 72 -8.15 -6.86 -43.96
C PRO A 72 -9.49 -7.24 -43.31
N LEU A 73 -10.36 -7.99 -44.00
CA LEU A 73 -11.64 -8.44 -43.42
C LEU A 73 -11.45 -9.38 -42.23
N PHE A 74 -10.57 -10.36 -42.35
CA PHE A 74 -10.25 -11.29 -41.27
C PHE A 74 -9.56 -10.56 -40.11
N ASN A 75 -8.77 -9.53 -40.41
CA ASN A 75 -8.20 -8.75 -39.34
C ASN A 75 -9.22 -7.86 -38.62
N PHE A 76 -10.12 -7.22 -39.36
CA PHE A 76 -11.25 -6.54 -38.74
C PHE A 76 -12.08 -7.52 -37.91
N TYR A 77 -12.28 -8.75 -38.39
CA TYR A 77 -12.97 -9.79 -37.63
C TYR A 77 -12.25 -10.11 -36.31
N ILE A 78 -10.94 -10.40 -36.32
CA ILE A 78 -10.16 -10.63 -35.10
C ILE A 78 -10.23 -9.40 -34.19
N TYR A 79 -10.01 -8.20 -34.74
CA TYR A 79 -10.02 -6.94 -33.98
C TYR A 79 -11.34 -6.70 -33.25
N PHE A 80 -12.48 -7.02 -33.88
CA PHE A 80 -13.81 -6.79 -33.32
C PHE A 80 -14.40 -7.98 -32.55
N ASN A 81 -13.93 -9.21 -32.78
CA ASN A 81 -14.56 -10.42 -32.23
C ASN A 81 -13.64 -11.28 -31.37
N GLU A 82 -12.31 -11.17 -31.50
CA GLU A 82 -11.34 -12.03 -30.81
C GLU A 82 -10.35 -11.26 -29.93
N VAL A 83 -10.39 -9.92 -29.91
CA VAL A 83 -9.61 -9.14 -28.94
C VAL A 83 -10.34 -9.13 -27.63
N ASP A 84 -10.08 -10.17 -26.82
CA ASP A 84 -10.40 -10.10 -25.40
C ASP A 84 -9.75 -8.84 -24.82
N ASP A 85 -10.60 -7.97 -24.30
CA ASP A 85 -10.16 -6.81 -23.56
C ASP A 85 -9.76 -7.30 -22.17
N PHE A 86 -8.55 -7.84 -22.06
CA PHE A 86 -7.99 -8.32 -20.78
C PHE A 86 -8.18 -7.25 -19.70
N GLU A 87 -8.45 -7.67 -18.47
CA GLU A 87 -8.73 -6.75 -17.35
C GLU A 87 -7.67 -5.65 -17.22
N ASP A 88 -6.39 -5.97 -17.42
CA ASP A 88 -5.31 -4.98 -17.41
C ASP A 88 -5.48 -3.87 -18.46
N ARG A 89 -5.98 -4.20 -19.66
CA ARG A 89 -6.22 -3.23 -20.72
C ARG A 89 -7.45 -2.38 -20.43
N GLN A 90 -8.51 -3.00 -19.89
CA GLN A 90 -9.71 -2.26 -19.46
C GLN A 90 -9.35 -1.25 -18.37
N MET A 91 -8.59 -1.68 -17.37
CA MET A 91 -8.08 -0.85 -16.29
C MET A 91 -7.26 0.33 -16.80
N ARG A 92 -6.29 0.08 -17.70
CA ARG A 92 -5.49 1.14 -18.34
C ARG A 92 -6.31 2.13 -19.15
N ARG A 93 -7.34 1.66 -19.85
CA ARG A 93 -8.24 2.54 -20.59
C ARG A 93 -9.08 3.39 -19.63
N GLU A 94 -9.65 2.76 -18.60
CA GLU A 94 -10.53 3.42 -17.65
C GLU A 94 -9.80 4.54 -16.88
N VAL A 95 -8.58 4.30 -16.39
CA VAL A 95 -7.78 5.35 -15.72
C VAL A 95 -7.49 6.53 -16.67
N ALA A 96 -7.21 6.24 -17.93
CA ALA A 96 -6.90 7.25 -18.93
C ALA A 96 -8.16 8.06 -19.34
N GLU A 97 -9.31 7.41 -19.51
CA GLU A 97 -10.60 8.06 -19.78
C GLU A 97 -11.03 8.96 -18.62
N MET A 98 -10.96 8.47 -17.38
CA MET A 98 -11.28 9.29 -16.20
C MET A 98 -10.35 10.49 -16.05
N ALA A 99 -9.06 10.33 -16.39
CA ALA A 99 -8.10 11.44 -16.39
C ALA A 99 -8.38 12.47 -17.49
N LYS A 100 -8.73 12.02 -18.71
CA LYS A 100 -9.12 12.89 -19.82
C LYS A 100 -10.33 13.74 -19.50
N GLU A 101 -11.32 13.18 -18.84
CA GLU A 101 -12.53 13.90 -18.45
C GLU A 101 -12.27 14.91 -17.32
N ALA A 102 -11.38 14.57 -16.39
CA ALA A 102 -10.91 15.50 -15.36
C ALA A 102 -10.00 16.61 -15.92
N ALA A 103 -9.38 16.41 -17.10
CA ALA A 103 -8.41 17.33 -17.67
C ALA A 103 -9.06 18.65 -18.11
N SER A 104 -8.79 19.71 -17.37
CA SER A 104 -9.16 21.09 -17.72
C SER A 104 -8.23 22.08 -17.02
N GLU A 105 -8.12 23.31 -17.55
CA GLU A 105 -7.22 24.34 -17.01
C GLU A 105 -7.53 24.71 -15.54
N ASP A 106 -8.78 24.47 -15.11
CA ASP A 106 -9.28 24.83 -13.79
C ASP A 106 -9.33 23.66 -12.80
N ASN A 107 -8.96 22.44 -13.22
CA ASN A 107 -9.10 21.25 -12.41
C ASN A 107 -7.76 20.57 -12.14
N PHE A 108 -7.62 20.04 -10.92
CA PHE A 108 -6.48 19.24 -10.49
C PHE A 108 -6.93 17.83 -10.13
N LEU A 109 -6.26 16.81 -10.68
CA LEU A 109 -6.55 15.41 -10.46
C LEU A 109 -5.62 14.81 -9.38
N ALA A 110 -6.19 14.49 -8.22
CA ALA A 110 -5.52 13.75 -7.16
C ALA A 110 -5.68 12.23 -7.38
N LEU A 111 -4.58 11.53 -7.63
CA LEU A 111 -4.54 10.08 -7.76
C LEU A 111 -4.29 9.47 -6.37
N VAL A 112 -5.30 8.84 -5.77
CA VAL A 112 -5.21 8.29 -4.41
C VAL A 112 -4.47 6.97 -4.41
N SER A 113 -3.19 7.01 -4.07
CA SER A 113 -2.27 5.88 -4.23
C SER A 113 -1.50 5.54 -2.96
N VAL A 114 -1.16 4.27 -2.77
CA VAL A 114 -0.20 3.84 -1.74
C VAL A 114 1.21 4.08 -2.30
N PRO A 115 2.03 4.95 -1.68
CA PRO A 115 3.35 5.26 -2.20
C PRO A 115 4.19 4.00 -2.44
N ARG A 116 4.79 3.89 -3.64
CA ARG A 116 5.65 2.75 -4.07
C ARG A 116 4.95 1.39 -4.19
N ALA A 117 3.63 1.30 -3.98
CA ALA A 117 2.89 0.07 -4.25
C ALA A 117 2.81 -0.20 -5.76
N ASN A 118 2.78 -1.48 -6.13
CA ASN A 118 2.58 -1.90 -7.51
C ASN A 118 1.09 -1.82 -7.90
N GLU A 119 0.63 -0.62 -8.26
CA GLU A 119 -0.76 -0.36 -8.60
C GLU A 119 -0.90 0.60 -9.78
N ALA A 120 -2.05 0.55 -10.44
CA ALA A 120 -2.32 1.28 -11.68
C ALA A 120 -2.08 2.80 -11.55
N LEU A 121 -2.56 3.39 -10.45
CA LEU A 121 -2.43 4.83 -10.20
C LEU A 121 -0.95 5.27 -10.06
N ASN A 122 -0.03 4.38 -9.67
CA ASN A 122 1.41 4.66 -9.62
C ASN A 122 2.11 4.40 -10.96
N ASN A 123 1.63 3.42 -11.73
CA ASN A 123 2.38 2.87 -12.86
C ASN A 123 1.93 3.39 -14.23
N GLU A 124 0.67 3.82 -14.37
CA GLU A 124 0.05 4.14 -15.67
C GLU A 124 0.13 5.63 -16.04
N PHE A 125 1.13 6.36 -15.54
CA PHE A 125 1.30 7.80 -15.77
C PHE A 125 1.36 8.16 -17.27
N GLN A 126 2.01 7.32 -18.10
CA GLN A 126 2.10 7.56 -19.55
C GLN A 126 0.72 7.56 -20.23
N MET A 127 -0.18 6.68 -19.78
CA MET A 127 -1.54 6.60 -20.30
C MET A 127 -2.38 7.79 -19.85
N ILE A 128 -2.24 8.20 -18.59
CA ILE A 128 -2.87 9.39 -18.01
C ILE A 128 -2.46 10.63 -18.81
N GLU A 129 -1.16 10.90 -18.93
CA GLU A 129 -0.65 12.09 -19.62
C GLU A 129 -1.05 12.11 -21.11
N LEU A 130 -0.99 10.97 -21.80
CA LEU A 130 -1.39 10.87 -23.21
C LEU A 130 -2.85 11.30 -23.43
N PHE A 131 -3.74 10.93 -22.53
CA PHE A 131 -5.15 11.24 -22.61
C PHE A 131 -5.45 12.68 -22.16
N MET A 132 -4.67 13.22 -21.21
CA MET A 132 -4.74 14.63 -20.82
C MET A 132 -4.27 15.56 -21.96
N LEU A 133 -3.33 15.15 -22.82
CA LEU A 133 -2.89 15.92 -24.00
C LEU A 133 -4.03 16.26 -24.98
N GLU A 134 -5.14 15.51 -24.96
CA GLU A 134 -6.30 15.83 -25.78
C GLU A 134 -7.05 17.09 -25.31
N LYS A 135 -6.82 17.53 -24.07
CA LYS A 135 -7.53 18.64 -23.42
C LYS A 135 -6.61 19.74 -22.91
N LEU A 136 -5.35 19.41 -22.62
CA LEU A 136 -4.38 20.30 -22.02
C LEU A 136 -3.10 20.37 -22.85
N PRO A 137 -2.46 21.54 -22.93
CA PRO A 137 -1.13 21.64 -23.53
C PRO A 137 -0.10 20.92 -22.64
N ILE A 138 0.96 20.40 -23.24
CA ILE A 138 1.95 19.55 -22.58
C ILE A 138 2.60 20.22 -21.36
N GLU A 139 2.77 21.53 -21.40
CA GLU A 139 3.38 22.32 -20.31
C GLU A 139 2.49 22.37 -19.05
N GLN A 140 1.18 22.16 -19.19
CA GLN A 140 0.25 22.19 -18.06
C GLN A 140 0.06 20.82 -17.40
N ILE A 141 0.34 19.72 -18.11
CA ILE A 141 0.00 18.35 -17.67
C ILE A 141 0.63 18.01 -16.32
N ALA A 142 1.94 18.24 -16.17
CA ALA A 142 2.66 17.93 -14.94
C ALA A 142 2.12 18.68 -13.70
N SER A 143 1.47 19.84 -13.90
CA SER A 143 0.84 20.63 -12.84
C SER A 143 -0.63 20.28 -12.59
N SER A 144 -1.22 19.43 -13.43
CA SER A 144 -2.66 19.15 -13.46
C SER A 144 -3.04 17.87 -12.70
N TYR A 145 -2.06 17.07 -12.27
CA TYR A 145 -2.33 15.87 -11.48
C TYR A 145 -1.16 15.53 -10.55
N LYS A 146 -1.41 14.71 -9.52
CA LYS A 146 -0.37 14.15 -8.66
C LYS A 146 -0.83 12.88 -7.97
N ASN A 147 0.10 11.96 -7.71
CA ASN A 147 -0.07 10.90 -6.73
C ASN A 147 -0.10 11.47 -5.31
N VAL A 148 -1.16 11.16 -4.57
CA VAL A 148 -1.37 11.61 -3.20
C VAL A 148 -1.53 10.38 -2.31
N ALA A 149 -0.75 10.31 -1.23
CA ALA A 149 -0.90 9.25 -0.23
C ALA A 149 -2.30 9.32 0.38
N ILE A 150 -2.87 8.17 0.75
CA ILE A 150 -4.26 8.07 1.24
C ILE A 150 -4.49 9.04 2.41
N GLU A 151 -3.55 9.09 3.35
CA GLU A 151 -3.57 9.91 4.56
C GLU A 151 -3.43 11.42 4.27
N ASP A 152 -2.92 11.80 3.10
CA ASP A 152 -2.69 13.19 2.72
C ASP A 152 -3.86 13.80 1.93
N VAL A 153 -4.81 12.99 1.46
CA VAL A 153 -5.91 13.46 0.61
C VAL A 153 -6.80 14.43 1.37
N LEU A 154 -7.45 13.99 2.44
CA LEU A 154 -8.44 14.79 3.15
C LEU A 154 -7.85 16.05 3.82
N PRO A 155 -6.70 16.00 4.50
CA PRO A 155 -6.12 17.18 5.14
C PRO A 155 -5.69 18.26 4.15
N ASN A 156 -5.20 17.86 2.97
CA ASN A 156 -4.57 18.78 2.03
C ASN A 156 -5.45 19.12 0.81
N LEU A 157 -6.64 18.52 0.67
CA LEU A 157 -7.44 18.55 -0.56
C LEU A 157 -7.61 19.94 -1.18
N ALA A 158 -7.94 20.93 -0.36
CA ALA A 158 -8.10 22.32 -0.79
C ALA A 158 -6.77 22.94 -1.26
N ASN A 159 -5.66 22.55 -0.65
CA ASN A 159 -4.32 23.13 -0.85
C ASN A 159 -3.42 22.34 -1.81
N LEU A 160 -3.89 21.25 -2.41
CA LEU A 160 -3.08 20.42 -3.32
C LEU A 160 -2.60 21.17 -4.58
N SER A 161 -3.31 22.22 -5.00
CA SER A 161 -3.03 22.98 -6.21
C SER A 161 -3.66 24.38 -6.15
N ASP A 162 -3.15 25.34 -6.93
CA ASP A 162 -3.78 26.66 -7.07
C ASP A 162 -5.03 26.63 -7.96
N ARG A 163 -5.31 25.50 -8.64
CA ARG A 163 -6.50 25.34 -9.47
C ARG A 163 -7.77 25.36 -8.62
N PRO A 164 -8.91 25.90 -9.09
CA PRO A 164 -10.12 26.03 -8.27
C PRO A 164 -10.91 24.74 -8.07
N LYS A 165 -10.76 23.71 -8.92
CA LYS A 165 -11.51 22.44 -8.84
C LYS A 165 -10.60 21.25 -8.51
N ARG A 166 -11.20 20.19 -7.95
CA ARG A 166 -10.51 18.92 -7.67
C ARG A 166 -11.28 17.74 -8.25
N SER A 167 -10.57 16.82 -8.86
CA SER A 167 -11.04 15.46 -9.08
C SER A 167 -10.19 14.52 -8.23
N ILE A 168 -10.83 13.63 -7.48
CA ILE A 168 -10.15 12.61 -6.67
C ILE A 168 -10.42 11.25 -7.30
N LEU A 169 -9.36 10.55 -7.71
CA LEU A 169 -9.46 9.24 -8.34
C LEU A 169 -9.04 8.13 -7.37
N PHE A 170 -9.97 7.22 -7.11
CA PHE A 170 -9.79 6.07 -6.22
C PHE A 170 -9.68 4.79 -7.03
N ASP A 171 -8.75 3.92 -6.67
CA ASP A 171 -8.73 2.52 -7.11
C ASP A 171 -9.82 1.72 -6.36
N ASN A 172 -10.61 0.90 -7.07
CA ASN A 172 -11.70 0.06 -6.56
C ASN A 172 -11.33 -1.44 -6.40
N LYS A 173 -10.18 -1.88 -6.92
CA LYS A 173 -9.84 -3.31 -7.08
C LYS A 173 -8.61 -3.75 -6.28
N THR A 174 -7.61 -2.90 -6.15
CA THR A 174 -6.36 -3.23 -5.45
C THR A 174 -6.63 -3.49 -3.96
N THR A 175 -6.15 -4.63 -3.46
CA THR A 175 -6.40 -5.10 -2.08
C THR A 175 -5.51 -4.42 -1.04
N ILE A 176 -4.34 -3.94 -1.45
CA ILE A 176 -3.40 -3.21 -0.59
C ILE A 176 -4.10 -1.96 -0.03
N GLU A 177 -4.17 -1.84 1.30
CA GLU A 177 -4.80 -0.73 2.02
C GLU A 177 -6.26 -0.43 1.60
N ARG A 178 -6.99 -1.46 1.13
CA ARG A 178 -8.39 -1.34 0.68
C ARG A 178 -9.30 -0.71 1.73
N SER A 179 -9.17 -1.14 2.99
CA SER A 179 -9.97 -0.62 4.10
C SER A 179 -9.75 0.88 4.31
N LYS A 180 -8.50 1.36 4.22
CA LYS A 180 -8.18 2.79 4.32
C LYS A 180 -8.80 3.57 3.16
N ARG A 181 -8.71 3.06 1.92
CA ARG A 181 -9.35 3.67 0.75
C ARG A 181 -10.86 3.77 0.89
N ASP A 182 -11.52 2.70 1.33
CA ASP A 182 -12.96 2.67 1.54
C ASP A 182 -13.39 3.66 2.62
N THR A 183 -12.62 3.75 3.70
CA THR A 183 -12.84 4.72 4.78
C THR A 183 -12.73 6.14 4.24
N LEU A 184 -11.65 6.46 3.52
CA LEU A 184 -11.45 7.77 2.90
C LEU A 184 -12.55 8.11 1.89
N MET A 185 -12.94 7.17 1.02
CA MET A 185 -14.01 7.40 0.03
C MET A 185 -15.34 7.72 0.73
N ASN A 186 -15.66 7.02 1.82
CA ASN A 186 -16.84 7.33 2.64
C ASN A 186 -16.72 8.71 3.30
N ALA A 187 -15.52 9.08 3.76
CA ALA A 187 -15.26 10.39 4.32
C ALA A 187 -15.49 11.51 3.31
N ILE A 188 -14.99 11.37 2.07
CA ILE A 188 -15.24 12.35 1.01
C ILE A 188 -16.76 12.49 0.75
N LYS A 189 -17.52 11.38 0.75
CA LYS A 189 -18.99 11.45 0.61
C LYS A 189 -19.67 12.20 1.77
N MET A 190 -19.15 12.08 2.99
CA MET A 190 -19.69 12.80 4.15
C MET A 190 -19.31 14.28 4.14
N CYS A 191 -18.06 14.58 3.83
CA CYS A 191 -17.50 15.93 3.80
C CYS A 191 -18.01 16.77 2.62
N TYR A 192 -18.27 16.12 1.49
CA TYR A 192 -18.67 16.74 0.22
C TYR A 192 -19.86 15.97 -0.38
N PRO A 193 -21.06 16.04 0.23
CA PRO A 193 -22.21 15.26 -0.23
C PRO A 193 -22.70 15.65 -1.63
N ASP A 194 -22.45 16.89 -2.05
CA ASP A 194 -22.83 17.41 -3.37
C ASP A 194 -21.79 17.13 -4.46
N ALA A 195 -20.70 16.42 -4.13
CA ALA A 195 -19.69 16.01 -5.10
C ALA A 195 -20.31 15.17 -6.22
N HIS A 196 -19.88 15.39 -7.46
CA HIS A 196 -20.29 14.53 -8.57
C HIS A 196 -19.43 13.27 -8.56
N TRP A 197 -20.07 12.09 -8.49
CA TRP A 197 -19.38 10.81 -8.47
C TRP A 197 -19.57 10.08 -9.78
N GLU A 198 -18.45 9.67 -10.35
CA GLU A 198 -18.38 8.75 -11.47
C GLU A 198 -17.78 7.43 -11.00
N THR A 199 -18.45 6.32 -11.28
CA THR A 199 -18.02 4.99 -10.82
C THR A 199 -17.81 4.09 -12.03
N GLY A 200 -16.57 3.69 -12.24
CA GLY A 200 -16.18 2.68 -13.23
C GLY A 200 -15.96 1.31 -12.58
N ASN A 201 -15.42 0.38 -13.37
CA ASN A 201 -15.17 -0.98 -12.90
C ASN A 201 -13.91 -1.05 -12.03
N PHE A 202 -12.88 -0.27 -12.36
CA PHE A 202 -11.58 -0.28 -11.70
C PHE A 202 -11.35 0.96 -10.83
N PHE A 203 -12.01 2.08 -11.14
CA PHE A 203 -11.80 3.35 -10.45
C PHE A 203 -13.12 4.06 -10.14
N SER A 204 -13.08 4.95 -9.15
CA SER A 204 -14.16 5.90 -8.88
C SER A 204 -13.57 7.30 -8.84
N ARG A 205 -14.22 8.28 -9.47
CA ARG A 205 -13.83 9.69 -9.46
C ARG A 205 -14.85 10.52 -8.71
N ALA A 206 -14.38 11.39 -7.81
CA ALA A 206 -15.19 12.42 -7.16
C ALA A 206 -14.77 13.80 -7.66
N ASP A 207 -15.69 14.55 -8.26
CA ASP A 207 -15.46 15.89 -8.78
C ASP A 207 -16.03 16.94 -7.82
N LEU A 208 -15.17 17.88 -7.40
CA LEU A 208 -15.43 18.92 -6.43
C LEU A 208 -15.25 20.30 -7.05
N THR A 209 -16.23 21.17 -6.81
CA THR A 209 -16.16 22.58 -7.20
C THR A 209 -15.40 23.42 -6.17
N ALA A 210 -15.02 24.64 -6.55
CA ALA A 210 -14.39 25.59 -5.64
C ALA A 210 -15.23 25.87 -4.39
N ASP A 211 -16.56 26.01 -4.55
CA ASP A 211 -17.47 26.29 -3.43
C ASP A 211 -17.53 25.13 -2.43
N MET A 212 -17.51 23.88 -2.93
CA MET A 212 -17.46 22.68 -2.10
C MET A 212 -16.16 22.62 -1.30
N LEU A 213 -15.02 22.91 -1.94
CA LEU A 213 -13.70 22.92 -1.29
C LEU A 213 -13.59 24.02 -0.24
N ALA A 214 -14.22 25.18 -0.46
CA ALA A 214 -14.25 26.29 0.49
C ALA A 214 -15.18 26.02 1.69
N ASN A 215 -16.23 25.22 1.50
CA ASN A 215 -17.26 24.98 2.52
C ASN A 215 -17.52 23.48 2.75
N PRO A 216 -16.52 22.70 3.21
CA PRO A 216 -16.74 21.30 3.53
C PRO A 216 -17.68 21.13 4.74
N ASN A 217 -18.49 20.07 4.74
CA ASN A 217 -19.36 19.70 5.86
C ASN A 217 -18.61 19.11 7.06
N CYS A 218 -17.33 18.83 6.90
CA CYS A 218 -16.45 18.29 7.93
C CYS A 218 -15.18 19.15 8.08
N THR A 219 -14.37 18.86 9.09
CA THR A 219 -13.01 19.40 9.24
C THR A 219 -12.04 18.25 9.45
N SER A 220 -11.03 18.13 8.60
CA SER A 220 -9.93 17.18 8.85
C SER A 220 -8.96 17.77 9.86
N ALA A 221 -8.62 17.01 10.89
CA ALA A 221 -7.76 17.44 11.98
C ALA A 221 -6.98 16.26 12.57
N THR A 222 -5.84 16.58 13.19
CA THR A 222 -5.08 15.66 14.03
C THR A 222 -5.26 16.10 15.48
N LEU A 223 -5.57 15.16 16.35
CA LEU A 223 -5.58 15.40 17.80
C LEU A 223 -4.22 15.00 18.38
N THR A 224 -3.67 15.86 19.20
CA THR A 224 -2.45 15.59 19.96
C THR A 224 -2.76 15.59 21.44
N LEU A 225 -2.15 14.67 22.18
CA LEU A 225 -2.24 14.56 23.62
C LEU A 225 -0.82 14.48 24.20
N GLU A 226 -0.52 15.39 25.12
CA GLU A 226 0.77 15.48 25.79
C GLU A 226 0.58 15.42 27.31
N ASN A 227 1.46 14.70 28.00
CA ASN A 227 1.51 14.69 29.45
C ASN A 227 2.47 15.80 29.94
N LYS A 228 1.95 16.80 30.66
CA LYS A 228 2.77 17.88 31.25
C LYS A 228 3.18 17.58 32.69
N SER A 229 2.35 16.87 33.43
CA SER A 229 2.62 16.41 34.79
C SER A 229 1.73 15.20 35.10
N PRO A 230 2.01 14.40 36.15
CA PRO A 230 1.26 13.16 36.43
C PRO A 230 -0.27 13.26 36.49
N SER A 231 -0.83 14.47 36.61
CA SER A 231 -2.27 14.72 36.61
C SER A 231 -2.75 15.74 35.58
N LEU A 232 -1.88 16.24 34.70
CA LEU A 232 -2.19 17.29 33.73
C LEU A 232 -1.85 16.85 32.31
N PHE A 233 -2.88 16.69 31.50
CA PHE A 233 -2.76 16.41 30.08
C PHE A 233 -3.14 17.65 29.27
N GLU A 234 -2.29 18.03 28.33
CA GLU A 234 -2.61 19.07 27.34
C GLU A 234 -3.07 18.40 26.05
N TRP A 235 -4.15 18.89 25.46
CA TRP A 235 -4.64 18.41 24.18
C TRP A 235 -4.78 19.55 23.18
N ASN A 236 -4.56 19.26 21.90
CA ASN A 236 -4.63 20.26 20.83
C ASN A 236 -5.07 19.62 19.50
N LEU A 237 -6.00 20.27 18.81
CA LEU A 237 -6.42 19.95 17.45
C LEU A 237 -5.66 20.82 16.44
N SER A 238 -5.18 20.22 15.35
CA SER A 238 -4.51 20.96 14.27
C SER A 238 -5.46 21.90 13.50
N ALA A 239 -6.75 21.55 13.46
CA ALA A 239 -7.81 22.34 12.82
C ALA A 239 -9.17 22.10 13.49
N GLY A 240 -10.10 23.05 13.32
CA GLY A 240 -11.44 22.97 13.88
C GLY A 240 -11.49 23.14 15.39
N SER A 241 -12.56 22.62 15.99
CA SER A 241 -12.81 22.68 17.44
C SER A 241 -13.66 21.48 17.86
N ALA A 242 -13.59 21.09 19.13
CA ALA A 242 -14.35 20.00 19.73
C ALA A 242 -15.42 20.54 20.70
N SER A 243 -16.60 19.93 20.70
CA SER A 243 -17.64 20.13 21.73
C SER A 243 -17.54 19.10 22.85
N LYS A 244 -16.93 17.94 22.58
CA LYS A 244 -16.70 16.89 23.57
C LYS A 244 -15.35 16.22 23.34
N LEU A 245 -14.70 15.89 24.46
CA LEU A 245 -13.43 15.20 24.52
C LEU A 245 -13.55 14.04 25.50
N THR A 246 -13.10 12.87 25.09
CA THR A 246 -13.14 11.65 25.89
C THR A 246 -11.71 11.15 26.12
N LEU A 247 -11.28 11.11 27.38
CA LEU A 247 -10.00 10.54 27.79
C LEU A 247 -10.22 9.09 28.23
N THR A 248 -9.53 8.18 27.56
CA THR A 248 -9.49 6.75 27.90
C THR A 248 -8.09 6.39 28.35
N CYS A 249 -7.98 5.79 29.53
CA CYS A 249 -6.73 5.29 30.08
C CYS A 249 -6.86 3.81 30.44
N GLU A 250 -5.82 3.05 30.17
CA GLU A 250 -5.72 1.66 30.57
C GLU A 250 -4.51 1.51 31.51
N GLN A 251 -4.70 0.89 32.66
CA GLN A 251 -3.62 0.57 33.60
C GLN A 251 -3.00 -0.76 33.22
N PHE A 252 -1.68 -0.81 33.05
CA PHE A 252 -0.99 -2.07 32.85
C PHE A 252 -0.99 -2.88 34.14
N VAL A 253 -1.46 -4.13 34.06
CA VAL A 253 -1.54 -5.06 35.19
C VAL A 253 -0.15 -5.56 35.62
N SER A 254 0.83 -5.48 34.72
CA SER A 254 2.22 -5.84 34.97
C SER A 254 3.16 -4.85 34.31
N GLU A 255 4.27 -4.54 34.98
CA GLU A 255 5.33 -3.75 34.37
C GLU A 255 5.89 -4.49 33.16
N ARG A 256 6.03 -3.76 32.06
CA ARG A 256 6.58 -4.26 30.81
C ARG A 256 7.35 -3.17 30.09
N VAL A 257 8.29 -3.59 29.25
CA VAL A 257 8.99 -2.74 28.30
C VAL A 257 8.72 -3.28 26.91
N TRP A 258 8.22 -2.42 26.02
CA TRP A 258 7.95 -2.74 24.62
C TRP A 258 9.06 -2.14 23.76
N ILE A 259 9.67 -2.95 22.90
CA ILE A 259 10.77 -2.54 22.03
C ILE A 259 10.43 -2.99 20.62
N GLU A 260 10.19 -2.03 19.73
CA GLU A 260 10.03 -2.31 18.30
C GLU A 260 11.40 -2.67 17.71
N ALA A 261 11.50 -3.83 17.07
CA ALA A 261 12.79 -4.44 16.73
C ALA A 261 13.57 -3.63 15.68
N GLU A 262 12.87 -2.88 14.83
CA GLU A 262 13.44 -1.96 13.84
C GLU A 262 14.12 -0.74 14.46
N THR A 263 13.87 -0.45 15.75
CA THR A 263 14.51 0.66 16.48
C THR A 263 15.85 0.29 17.11
N LEU A 264 16.22 -1.00 17.05
CA LEU A 264 17.50 -1.47 17.58
C LEU A 264 18.68 -0.97 16.74
N ASN A 265 19.84 -0.83 17.38
CA ASN A 265 21.08 -0.53 16.69
C ASN A 265 21.46 -1.73 15.80
N LEU A 266 21.27 -1.57 14.49
CA LEU A 266 21.49 -2.64 13.52
C LEU A 266 22.97 -3.03 13.45
N HIS A 267 23.23 -4.33 13.56
CA HIS A 267 24.54 -4.93 13.33
C HIS A 267 24.64 -5.50 11.91
N PRO A 268 25.85 -5.68 11.34
CA PRO A 268 26.02 -6.19 9.98
C PRO A 268 25.23 -7.47 9.70
N GLY A 269 24.49 -7.46 8.58
CA GLY A 269 23.63 -8.55 8.14
C GLY A 269 22.16 -8.38 8.54
N TRP A 270 21.86 -7.57 9.55
CA TRP A 270 20.49 -7.20 9.91
C TRP A 270 20.04 -5.93 9.20
N GLN A 271 18.77 -5.88 8.81
CA GLN A 271 18.17 -4.70 8.19
C GLN A 271 16.70 -4.54 8.57
N THR A 272 16.20 -3.31 8.51
CA THR A 272 14.76 -3.03 8.59
C THR A 272 14.10 -3.33 7.24
N GLU A 273 12.92 -3.93 7.27
CA GLU A 273 12.13 -4.29 6.11
C GLU A 273 10.64 -3.99 6.35
N THR A 274 9.91 -3.74 5.26
CA THR A 274 8.46 -3.52 5.24
C THR A 274 7.74 -4.36 4.19
N ALA A 275 8.50 -4.95 3.25
CA ALA A 275 7.98 -5.89 2.28
C ALA A 275 7.99 -7.32 2.86
N PHE A 276 7.23 -8.25 2.25
CA PHE A 276 7.21 -9.70 2.56
C PHE A 276 6.34 -10.20 3.73
N ALA A 277 5.94 -9.37 4.68
CA ALA A 277 4.93 -9.71 5.70
C ALA A 277 3.96 -8.53 5.88
N GLN A 278 2.77 -8.76 6.44
CA GLN A 278 1.76 -7.72 6.74
C GLN A 278 1.37 -7.77 8.22
N ASN A 279 0.78 -6.70 8.76
CA ASN A 279 0.30 -6.61 10.16
C ASN A 279 1.41 -6.62 11.23
N TRP A 280 2.56 -6.02 10.92
CA TRP A 280 3.62 -5.71 11.88
C TRP A 280 3.28 -4.43 12.67
N GLY A 281 3.95 -4.20 13.81
CA GLY A 281 3.86 -2.98 14.61
C GLY A 281 4.87 -1.92 14.15
N GLY A 282 4.74 -0.67 14.60
CA GLY A 282 5.74 0.36 14.27
C GLY A 282 5.88 0.69 12.78
N ASP A 283 7.11 1.00 12.36
CA ASP A 283 7.45 1.50 11.01
C ASP A 283 8.02 0.38 10.11
N GLY A 284 8.32 -0.78 10.66
CA GLY A 284 8.94 -1.89 9.95
C GLY A 284 9.18 -3.09 10.86
N PHE A 285 9.94 -4.06 10.38
CA PHE A 285 10.41 -5.16 11.19
C PHE A 285 11.86 -5.49 10.85
N LEU A 286 12.52 -6.19 11.76
CA LEU A 286 13.90 -6.60 11.61
C LEU A 286 13.99 -7.89 10.77
N MET A 287 14.86 -7.91 9.77
CA MET A 287 15.15 -9.05 8.92
C MET A 287 16.64 -9.39 8.98
N ASP A 288 16.95 -10.69 9.07
CA ASP A 288 18.33 -11.16 8.96
C ASP A 288 18.72 -11.58 7.54
N ASN A 289 20.02 -11.50 7.27
CA ASN A 289 20.65 -12.13 6.11
C ASN A 289 21.55 -13.28 6.56
N PHE A 290 21.87 -14.18 5.63
CA PHE A 290 22.79 -15.28 5.92
C PHE A 290 24.15 -14.74 6.40
N GLY A 291 24.60 -15.20 7.57
CA GLY A 291 25.87 -14.77 8.17
C GLY A 291 25.80 -13.45 8.94
N SER A 292 24.60 -13.01 9.36
CA SER A 292 24.47 -11.82 10.20
C SER A 292 25.25 -11.95 11.51
N LEU A 293 25.83 -10.85 11.97
CA LEU A 293 26.53 -10.83 13.25
C LEU A 293 25.52 -10.73 14.41
N PRO A 294 25.89 -11.20 15.62
CA PRO A 294 25.04 -11.02 16.79
C PRO A 294 24.71 -9.54 17.03
N MET A 295 23.45 -9.25 17.29
CA MET A 295 22.96 -7.92 17.68
C MET A 295 22.86 -7.85 19.20
N LEU A 296 23.26 -6.72 19.80
CA LEU A 296 23.20 -6.50 21.24
C LEU A 296 22.20 -5.39 21.57
N PHE A 297 21.44 -5.57 22.63
CA PHE A 297 20.52 -4.56 23.14
C PHE A 297 20.42 -4.63 24.67
N ASP A 298 20.19 -3.48 25.29
CA ASP A 298 20.20 -3.35 26.75
C ASP A 298 18.79 -3.47 27.33
N ILE A 299 18.71 -4.13 28.49
CA ILE A 299 17.50 -4.37 29.25
C ILE A 299 17.68 -3.81 30.66
N GLU A 300 16.88 -2.82 31.02
CA GLU A 300 16.84 -2.28 32.37
C GLU A 300 16.02 -3.17 33.30
N SER A 301 16.61 -3.53 34.44
CA SER A 301 15.96 -4.33 35.47
C SER A 301 15.94 -3.58 36.80
N ALA A 302 14.74 -3.18 37.24
CA ALA A 302 14.57 -2.34 38.44
C ALA A 302 14.89 -3.09 39.75
N GLU A 303 14.62 -4.38 39.79
CA GLU A 303 14.91 -5.28 40.90
C GLU A 303 15.46 -6.57 40.30
N GLY A 304 16.40 -7.27 40.96
CA GLY A 304 17.00 -8.53 40.49
C GLY A 304 16.01 -9.71 40.46
N LYS A 305 14.78 -9.46 39.99
CA LYS A 305 13.72 -10.39 39.72
C LYS A 305 13.93 -11.00 38.35
N PRO A 306 13.58 -12.27 38.15
CA PRO A 306 13.66 -12.88 36.83
C PRO A 306 12.77 -12.13 35.83
N ILE A 307 13.26 -11.99 34.61
CA ILE A 307 12.50 -11.41 33.50
C ILE A 307 12.12 -12.49 32.48
N TYR A 308 11.02 -12.25 31.79
CA TYR A 308 10.51 -13.02 30.67
C TYR A 308 10.57 -12.12 29.44
N LEU A 309 11.10 -12.65 28.35
CA LEU A 309 11.18 -11.95 27.08
C LEU A 309 10.22 -12.61 26.10
N TRP A 310 9.25 -11.87 25.60
CA TRP A 310 8.41 -12.29 24.49
C TRP A 310 8.96 -11.73 23.20
N VAL A 311 9.01 -12.56 22.16
CA VAL A 311 9.45 -12.16 20.82
C VAL A 311 8.30 -12.40 19.85
N ARG A 312 7.95 -11.39 19.05
CA ARG A 312 7.03 -11.55 17.93
C ARG A 312 7.84 -11.76 16.65
N TYR A 313 7.68 -12.90 16.02
CA TYR A 313 8.43 -13.25 14.81
C TYR A 313 7.52 -13.83 13.71
N TYR A 314 8.05 -13.88 12.50
CA TYR A 314 7.39 -14.42 11.31
C TYR A 314 8.39 -15.23 10.48
N LYS A 315 7.97 -16.42 10.05
CA LYS A 315 8.73 -17.29 9.13
C LYS A 315 7.88 -17.66 7.92
N ARG A 316 8.53 -17.74 6.76
CA ARG A 316 7.90 -18.15 5.49
C ARG A 316 8.09 -19.62 5.17
N THR A 317 9.13 -20.22 5.74
CA THR A 317 9.46 -21.63 5.59
C THR A 317 10.01 -22.16 6.91
N VAL A 318 9.92 -23.48 7.08
CA VAL A 318 10.69 -24.18 8.11
C VAL A 318 12.16 -24.19 7.68
N ASP A 319 13.05 -23.83 8.59
CA ASP A 319 14.50 -23.92 8.42
C ASP A 319 15.16 -24.41 9.72
N ASP A 320 16.40 -24.89 9.62
CA ASP A 320 17.17 -25.45 10.74
C ASP A 320 18.01 -24.40 11.47
N TYR A 321 17.70 -23.11 11.29
CA TYR A 321 18.49 -21.99 11.84
C TYR A 321 17.73 -21.26 12.94
N PRO A 322 17.59 -21.82 14.15
CA PRO A 322 16.80 -21.16 15.16
C PRO A 322 17.48 -19.91 15.71
N ALA A 323 16.75 -18.81 15.74
CA ALA A 323 17.15 -17.59 16.42
C ALA A 323 17.26 -17.82 17.92
N GLN A 324 18.19 -17.09 18.52
CA GLN A 324 18.63 -17.28 19.89
C GLN A 324 18.71 -15.94 20.58
N ILE A 325 18.15 -15.88 21.79
CA ILE A 325 18.41 -14.79 22.72
C ILE A 325 19.33 -15.29 23.82
N THR A 326 20.42 -14.58 24.03
CA THR A 326 21.36 -14.81 25.13
C THR A 326 21.32 -13.64 26.09
N LEU A 327 21.11 -13.90 27.38
CA LEU A 327 21.16 -12.89 28.43
C LEU A 327 21.82 -13.50 29.67
N ASN A 328 22.81 -12.79 30.22
CA ASN A 328 23.58 -13.22 31.40
C ASN A 328 24.12 -14.66 31.30
N GLY A 329 24.60 -15.04 30.11
CA GLY A 329 25.18 -16.37 29.83
C GLY A 329 24.16 -17.49 29.65
N LYS A 330 22.85 -17.20 29.70
CA LYS A 330 21.77 -18.16 29.43
C LYS A 330 21.20 -17.91 28.04
N THR A 331 21.12 -18.96 27.23
CA THR A 331 20.64 -18.88 25.85
C THR A 331 19.34 -19.67 25.70
N TYR A 332 18.34 -19.05 25.08
CA TYR A 332 17.11 -19.71 24.64
C TYR A 332 16.97 -19.56 23.13
N SER A 333 16.63 -20.66 22.46
CA SER A 333 16.19 -20.62 21.07
C SER A 333 14.71 -20.28 20.99
N PHE A 334 14.32 -19.56 19.96
CA PHE A 334 12.95 -19.35 19.54
C PHE A 334 12.84 -19.69 18.04
N ASP A 335 11.66 -19.48 17.45
CA ASP A 335 11.41 -19.60 16.01
C ASP A 335 11.19 -21.02 15.46
N ARG A 336 11.12 -22.02 16.36
CA ARG A 336 10.85 -23.42 16.01
C ARG A 336 9.38 -23.66 15.65
N ALA A 337 8.84 -22.79 14.80
CA ALA A 337 7.51 -22.89 14.24
C ALA A 337 7.39 -24.18 13.41
N GLY A 338 6.42 -25.02 13.75
CA GLY A 338 5.92 -26.05 12.84
C GLY A 338 5.23 -25.42 11.61
N GLU A 339 4.88 -26.24 10.62
CA GLU A 339 4.24 -25.77 9.38
C GLU A 339 2.99 -24.90 9.61
N GLU A 340 2.25 -25.17 10.69
CA GLU A 340 1.06 -24.42 11.11
C GLU A 340 1.32 -22.96 11.50
N ASN A 341 2.56 -22.61 11.81
CA ASN A 341 2.99 -21.28 12.26
C ASN A 341 3.70 -20.47 11.18
N LEU A 342 3.72 -20.96 9.93
CA LEU A 342 4.27 -20.24 8.79
C LEU A 342 3.32 -19.16 8.29
N ASN A 343 3.91 -18.12 7.69
CA ASN A 343 3.23 -16.98 7.08
C ASN A 343 2.29 -16.20 8.02
N GLN A 344 2.53 -16.26 9.32
CA GLN A 344 1.83 -15.47 10.34
C GLN A 344 2.79 -15.00 11.43
N TRP A 345 2.40 -13.92 12.13
CA TRP A 345 3.14 -13.42 13.28
C TRP A 345 2.85 -14.25 14.52
N VAL A 346 3.90 -14.79 15.14
CA VAL A 346 3.82 -15.66 16.31
C VAL A 346 4.51 -15.00 17.48
N TRP A 347 3.86 -15.04 18.64
CA TRP A 347 4.45 -14.65 19.92
C TRP A 347 5.04 -15.87 20.62
N GLU A 348 6.31 -15.81 20.97
CA GLU A 348 7.00 -16.87 21.73
C GLU A 348 7.66 -16.30 22.98
N ARG A 349 7.47 -16.99 24.11
CA ARG A 349 8.02 -16.59 25.41
C ARG A 349 9.35 -17.29 25.66
N LEU A 350 10.36 -16.51 26.02
CA LEU A 350 11.68 -16.94 26.43
C LEU A 350 11.92 -16.60 27.91
N GLY A 351 12.78 -17.39 28.55
CA GLY A 351 13.10 -17.27 29.96
C GLY A 351 12.41 -18.30 30.86
N PRO A 352 12.46 -18.11 32.18
CA PRO A 352 12.96 -16.91 32.87
C PRO A 352 14.47 -16.70 32.70
N PHE A 353 14.89 -15.44 32.66
CA PHE A 353 16.27 -15.00 32.75
C PHE A 353 16.52 -14.32 34.10
N GLU A 354 17.54 -14.77 34.81
CA GLU A 354 17.97 -14.10 36.03
C GLU A 354 18.71 -12.81 35.67
N THR A 355 18.32 -11.68 36.25
CA THR A 355 18.91 -10.36 36.00
C THR A 355 19.50 -9.77 37.26
N GLN A 356 20.54 -8.95 37.08
CA GLN A 356 21.05 -8.09 38.14
C GLN A 356 20.33 -6.74 38.08
N PRO A 357 20.16 -6.04 39.22
CA PRO A 357 19.65 -4.67 39.20
C PRO A 357 20.49 -3.77 38.28
N GLY A 358 19.82 -2.96 37.47
CA GLY A 358 20.42 -2.09 36.46
C GLY A 358 20.38 -2.67 35.05
N THR A 359 21.30 -2.20 34.19
CA THR A 359 21.38 -2.56 32.78
C THR A 359 21.95 -3.97 32.59
N ASN A 360 21.23 -4.83 31.87
CA ASN A 360 21.67 -6.17 31.46
C ASN A 360 21.70 -6.24 29.93
N THR A 361 22.81 -6.67 29.33
CA THR A 361 22.92 -6.75 27.86
C THR A 361 22.44 -8.10 27.35
N ALA A 362 21.42 -8.07 26.48
CA ALA A 362 20.93 -9.22 25.73
C ALA A 362 21.56 -9.28 24.33
N GLY A 363 21.72 -10.49 23.80
CA GLY A 363 22.22 -10.74 22.46
C GLY A 363 21.25 -11.56 21.62
N LEU A 364 20.88 -11.06 20.45
CA LEU A 364 20.14 -11.77 19.41
C LEU A 364 21.11 -12.35 18.38
N ASN A 365 20.99 -13.65 18.11
CA ASN A 365 21.86 -14.34 17.15
C ASN A 365 21.11 -15.47 16.44
N ARG A 366 21.59 -15.87 15.26
CA ARG A 366 21.23 -17.13 14.61
C ARG A 366 22.50 -17.92 14.27
N PRO A 367 22.53 -19.24 14.47
CA PRO A 367 23.70 -20.04 14.14
C PRO A 367 23.74 -20.34 12.63
N TYR A 368 24.40 -19.49 11.84
CA TYR A 368 24.56 -19.63 10.37
C TYR A 368 25.56 -20.74 9.98
N THR A 369 25.30 -21.98 10.42
CA THR A 369 26.25 -23.10 10.32
C THR A 369 26.01 -24.05 9.13
N GLY A 370 24.99 -23.80 8.31
CA GLY A 370 24.53 -24.68 7.24
C GLY A 370 24.62 -24.07 5.83
N ASN A 371 23.89 -24.67 4.88
CA ASN A 371 23.87 -24.26 3.48
C ASN A 371 23.16 -22.90 3.27
N PRO A 372 23.84 -21.88 2.68
CA PRO A 372 23.21 -20.60 2.35
C PRO A 372 22.01 -20.69 1.41
N GLN A 373 21.89 -21.76 0.62
CA GLN A 373 20.75 -21.97 -0.29
C GLN A 373 19.48 -22.44 0.42
N GLU A 374 19.62 -22.98 1.63
CA GLU A 374 18.51 -23.43 2.48
C GLU A 374 18.12 -22.37 3.51
N PHE A 375 18.84 -21.25 3.54
CA PHE A 375 18.56 -20.14 4.42
C PHE A 375 17.27 -19.42 4.00
N MET A 376 16.43 -19.15 5.00
CA MET A 376 15.38 -18.17 4.89
C MET A 376 15.50 -17.16 6.01
N ALA A 377 15.22 -15.91 5.68
CA ALA A 377 15.20 -14.85 6.67
C ALA A 377 14.08 -15.09 7.71
N ILE A 378 14.39 -14.81 8.96
CA ILE A 378 13.39 -14.59 10.01
C ILE A 378 13.06 -13.10 10.04
N PHE A 379 11.79 -12.79 10.23
CA PHE A 379 11.35 -11.44 10.50
C PHE A 379 10.99 -11.32 11.98
N ILE A 380 11.48 -10.28 12.65
CA ILE A 380 11.23 -10.00 14.07
C ILE A 380 10.61 -8.61 14.17
N ASP A 381 9.42 -8.54 14.72
CA ASP A 381 8.64 -7.30 14.82
C ASP A 381 8.92 -6.61 16.15
N THR A 382 8.77 -7.33 17.26
CA THR A 382 8.73 -6.70 18.58
C THR A 382 9.33 -7.61 19.65
N PHE A 383 9.99 -6.99 20.62
CA PHE A 383 10.37 -7.58 21.91
C PHE A 383 9.53 -6.99 23.05
N VAL A 384 9.01 -7.85 23.93
CA VAL A 384 8.32 -7.41 25.15
C VAL A 384 8.93 -8.06 26.37
N ILE A 385 9.45 -7.23 27.27
CA ILE A 385 10.11 -7.67 28.50
C ILE A 385 9.14 -7.47 29.66
N SER A 386 8.95 -8.48 30.51
CA SER A 386 8.16 -8.35 31.74
C SER A 386 8.77 -9.16 32.88
N SER A 387 8.61 -8.69 34.11
CA SER A 387 8.95 -9.45 35.33
C SER A 387 7.84 -10.43 35.76
N SER A 388 6.66 -10.38 35.11
CA SER A 388 5.53 -11.24 35.43
C SER A 388 5.56 -12.54 34.62
N ALA A 389 5.49 -13.68 35.31
CA ALA A 389 5.41 -14.99 34.67
C ALA A 389 4.09 -15.22 33.91
N ASP A 390 3.02 -14.55 34.33
CA ASP A 390 1.67 -14.71 33.77
C ASP A 390 1.35 -13.70 32.66
N PHE A 391 2.29 -12.79 32.35
CA PHE A 391 2.15 -11.82 31.27
C PHE A 391 2.08 -12.52 29.89
N SER A 392 1.11 -12.14 29.06
CA SER A 392 0.98 -12.57 27.67
C SER A 392 0.71 -11.39 26.71
N PRO A 393 1.55 -11.09 25.71
CA PRO A 393 1.38 -9.94 24.81
C PRO A 393 0.00 -9.88 24.11
N THR A 394 -0.65 -11.03 23.94
CA THR A 394 -1.96 -11.16 23.28
C THR A 394 -3.15 -11.09 24.24
N GLY A 395 -2.91 -11.12 25.56
CA GLY A 395 -3.94 -11.05 26.59
C GLY A 395 -4.40 -9.61 26.89
N SER A 396 -5.57 -9.48 27.52
CA SER A 396 -6.04 -8.21 28.11
C SER A 396 -5.21 -7.88 29.36
N ASN A 397 -3.97 -7.47 29.18
CA ASN A 397 -3.04 -7.15 30.28
C ASN A 397 -3.19 -5.71 30.78
N SER A 398 -4.30 -5.09 30.44
CA SER A 398 -4.62 -3.73 30.79
C SER A 398 -6.01 -3.69 31.39
N LEU A 399 -6.13 -3.07 32.57
CA LEU A 399 -7.40 -2.75 33.17
C LEU A 399 -7.87 -1.42 32.59
N ARG A 400 -8.94 -1.44 31.79
CA ARG A 400 -9.58 -0.20 31.32
C ARG A 400 -10.12 0.56 32.53
N LEU A 401 -9.64 1.77 32.71
CA LEU A 401 -10.20 2.68 33.69
C LEU A 401 -11.53 3.25 33.18
N PRO A 402 -12.40 3.74 34.08
CA PRO A 402 -13.61 4.43 33.67
C PRO A 402 -13.28 5.62 32.76
N VAL A 403 -13.89 5.62 31.58
CA VAL A 403 -13.77 6.67 30.57
C VAL A 403 -14.16 8.02 31.18
N LYS A 404 -13.34 9.06 30.93
CA LYS A 404 -13.63 10.42 31.37
C LYS A 404 -14.06 11.28 30.20
N THR A 405 -15.25 11.85 30.29
CA THR A 405 -15.82 12.69 29.26
C THR A 405 -15.88 14.14 29.73
N PHE A 406 -15.41 15.04 28.88
CA PHE A 406 -15.41 16.49 29.07
C PHE A 406 -16.28 17.10 27.97
N SER A 407 -17.32 17.84 28.35
CA SER A 407 -18.19 18.56 27.43
C SER A 407 -17.95 20.05 27.57
N PHE A 408 -17.86 20.75 26.44
CA PHE A 408 -17.55 22.17 26.39
C PHE A 408 -18.78 22.97 25.90
N PRO A 409 -19.27 23.96 26.68
CA PRO A 409 -20.40 24.80 26.26
C PRO A 409 -20.10 25.60 24.98
N GLU A 410 -18.85 26.03 24.83
CA GLU A 410 -18.28 26.60 23.62
C GLU A 410 -17.25 25.63 23.07
N THR A 411 -17.20 25.45 21.75
CA THR A 411 -16.25 24.50 21.15
C THR A 411 -14.81 25.00 21.33
N LEU A 412 -13.89 24.10 21.72
CA LEU A 412 -12.48 24.44 21.96
C LEU A 412 -11.56 23.70 20.98
N SER A 413 -10.48 24.33 20.52
CA SER A 413 -9.45 23.66 19.72
C SER A 413 -8.30 23.07 20.55
N ARG A 414 -8.18 23.52 21.81
CA ARG A 414 -7.14 23.08 22.74
C ARG A 414 -7.61 23.23 24.18
N GLY A 415 -6.96 22.52 25.10
CA GLY A 415 -7.22 22.69 26.52
C GLY A 415 -6.38 21.77 27.39
N ASN A 416 -6.69 21.81 28.69
CA ASN A 416 -6.04 20.98 29.69
C ASN A 416 -7.08 20.06 30.34
N ILE A 417 -6.70 18.80 30.55
CA ILE A 417 -7.45 17.83 31.35
C ILE A 417 -6.69 17.62 32.65
N VAL A 418 -7.37 17.87 33.78
CA VAL A 418 -6.87 17.48 35.09
C VAL A 418 -7.46 16.12 35.43
N PHE A 419 -6.63 15.08 35.46
CA PHE A 419 -7.05 13.72 35.76
C PHE A 419 -6.02 13.02 36.64
N GLN A 420 -6.39 12.75 37.89
CA GLN A 420 -5.53 12.08 38.85
C GLN A 420 -5.60 10.57 38.65
N LEU A 421 -4.43 9.97 38.46
CA LEU A 421 -4.22 8.54 38.34
C LEU A 421 -3.42 8.08 39.56
N GLU A 422 -3.75 6.89 40.07
CA GLU A 422 -3.00 6.25 41.16
C GLU A 422 -1.59 5.88 40.70
N PRO A 423 -0.66 5.52 41.62
CA PRO A 423 0.64 4.98 41.24
C PRO A 423 0.51 3.74 40.36
N GLY A 424 1.25 3.71 39.25
CA GLY A 424 1.15 2.65 38.25
C GLY A 424 1.66 3.05 36.87
N SER A 425 1.60 2.11 35.92
CA SER A 425 1.91 2.37 34.52
C SER A 425 0.61 2.39 33.70
N TYR A 426 0.42 3.42 32.89
CA TYR A 426 -0.81 3.64 32.13
C TYR A 426 -0.51 3.95 30.67
N ARG A 427 -1.50 3.65 29.83
CA ARG A 427 -1.58 4.13 28.46
C ARG A 427 -2.87 4.90 28.26
N CYS A 428 -2.76 6.14 27.82
CA CYS A 428 -3.91 7.02 27.64
C CYS A 428 -3.98 7.53 26.20
N TYR A 429 -5.20 7.78 25.74
CA TYR A 429 -5.48 8.52 24.51
C TYR A 429 -6.76 9.33 24.70
N ALA A 430 -6.90 10.38 23.91
CA ALA A 430 -8.08 11.21 23.86
C ALA A 430 -8.82 11.02 22.53
N GLU A 431 -10.13 11.18 22.55
CA GLU A 431 -10.99 11.24 21.37
C GLU A 431 -11.76 12.55 21.39
N ALA A 432 -11.74 13.29 20.29
CA ALA A 432 -12.43 14.56 20.15
C ALA A 432 -13.59 14.43 19.16
N GLU A 433 -14.72 15.04 19.50
CA GLU A 433 -15.90 15.14 18.64
C GLU A 433 -16.47 16.56 18.62
N ASN A 434 -17.18 16.89 17.54
CA ASN A 434 -17.93 18.14 17.41
C ASN A 434 -19.32 17.84 16.88
N GLU A 435 -20.34 18.15 17.67
CA GLU A 435 -21.74 17.86 17.36
C GLU A 435 -22.28 18.67 16.17
N LYS A 436 -21.73 19.86 15.89
CA LYS A 436 -22.22 20.76 14.83
C LYS A 436 -21.55 20.50 13.49
N LYS A 437 -20.24 20.31 13.49
CA LYS A 437 -19.42 20.07 12.29
C LYS A 437 -18.44 18.95 12.59
N PRO A 438 -18.66 17.73 12.06
CA PRO A 438 -17.80 16.58 12.34
C PRO A 438 -16.33 16.91 12.13
N ILE A 439 -15.51 16.57 13.12
CA ILE A 439 -14.05 16.54 13.01
C ILE A 439 -13.64 15.11 12.68
N MET A 440 -12.76 14.95 11.71
CA MET A 440 -12.31 13.65 11.21
C MET A 440 -10.80 13.61 11.13
N ASP A 441 -10.21 12.43 11.28
CA ASP A 441 -8.77 12.26 11.07
C ASP A 441 -8.39 12.34 9.57
N SER A 442 -7.14 11.98 9.27
CA SER A 442 -6.60 11.97 7.90
C SER A 442 -7.32 10.98 6.96
N LEU A 443 -7.87 9.90 7.50
CA LEU A 443 -8.62 8.88 6.76
C LEU A 443 -10.13 9.13 6.79
N GLY A 444 -10.60 10.07 7.60
CA GLY A 444 -12.02 10.39 7.74
C GLY A 444 -12.74 9.70 8.88
N ILE A 445 -12.02 9.16 9.86
CA ILE A 445 -12.57 8.51 11.03
C ILE A 445 -12.97 9.56 12.06
N THR A 446 -14.16 9.40 12.65
CA THR A 446 -14.68 10.20 13.75
C THR A 446 -15.16 9.26 14.88
N PRO A 447 -14.94 9.58 16.16
CA PRO A 447 -14.23 10.75 16.69
C PRO A 447 -12.73 10.73 16.36
N VAL A 448 -12.09 11.92 16.32
CA VAL A 448 -10.64 12.03 16.05
C VAL A 448 -9.87 11.55 17.26
N ARG A 449 -9.01 10.55 17.08
CA ARG A 449 -8.20 9.97 18.14
C ARG A 449 -6.82 10.63 18.21
N SER A 450 -6.31 10.82 19.42
CA SER A 450 -4.95 11.32 19.66
C SER A 450 -3.90 10.24 19.47
N ASN A 451 -2.63 10.63 19.48
CA ASN A 451 -1.54 9.72 19.81
C ASN A 451 -1.79 9.04 21.17
N GLU A 452 -1.30 7.81 21.32
CA GLU A 452 -1.23 7.14 22.62
C GLU A 452 -0.03 7.70 23.40
N ILE A 453 -0.21 7.92 24.69
CA ILE A 453 0.86 8.29 25.62
C ILE A 453 0.98 7.23 26.69
N GLU A 454 2.21 6.80 26.96
CA GLU A 454 2.52 5.94 28.10
C GLU A 454 3.11 6.76 29.24
N LEU A 455 2.68 6.48 30.46
CA LEU A 455 3.08 7.21 31.66
C LEU A 455 3.27 6.27 32.84
N LYS A 456 4.31 6.56 33.64
CA LYS A 456 4.59 5.88 34.90
C LYS A 456 4.42 6.89 36.04
N ILE A 457 3.50 6.59 36.95
CA ILE A 457 3.25 7.38 38.16
C ILE A 457 3.91 6.67 39.33
N LEU A 458 4.87 7.37 39.94
CA LEU A 458 5.59 6.90 41.11
C LEU A 458 4.79 7.19 42.39
N PRO A 459 4.96 6.37 43.44
CA PRO A 459 4.28 6.55 44.73
C PRO A 459 4.68 7.82 45.48
#